data_AF-A0A4U9UPZ1-F1
#
_entry.id   AF-A0A4U9UPZ1-F1
#
_cell.length_a   1.000
_cell.length_b   1.000
_cell.length_c   1.000
_cell.angle_alpha   90.00
_cell.angle_beta   90.00
_cell.angle_gamma   90.00
#
_symmetry.space_group_name_H-M   'P 1'
#
loop_
_entity.id
_entity.type
_entity.pdbx_description
1 polymer ?
#
loop_
_entity_poly.entity_id
_entity_poly.type
_entity_poly.pdbx_seq_one_letter_code
_entity_poly.pdbx_strand_id
1 'polypeptide(L)'
;MSEASENIIIQTGGDPRHWPEFSAIREEINKINHPARPEVNWRLIESLALTLFRTNGVDLQTTAYYALARTQRHGLAGFTESCELLAGMVVSQWERLWPEQPQARSEILEWFNARVGSQLRQHEFGIDDLRLVYRAERALQLLCDKLQQVELKRVPRIENLLYLMQNTAKRLEAAHETAKQPPAQPLKMPSMVYLSVPDTEPVRTLFSGAKPAANEPPPAYEEPAPQPKEQPLPNVEVRFVPPPPAVPKAAKCAADGLGLWRRCAVQPGGCRCGLPDAGETDAGATGGVGRHPGRFGAAVAGPNRLWTATASN
;
A
#
# COMPACT_ATOMS: atom_id res chain seq x y z
N MET A 1 30.39 -0.79 2.76
CA MET A 1 30.26 -0.60 1.30
C MET A 1 28.90 0.00 1.08
N SER A 2 28.85 1.27 0.73
CA SER A 2 27.61 2.03 0.56
C SER A 2 26.99 1.64 -0.78
N GLU A 3 25.95 0.80 -0.74
CA GLU A 3 25.13 0.56 -1.93
C GLU A 3 24.48 1.88 -2.30
N ALA A 4 24.90 2.41 -3.45
CA ALA A 4 24.35 3.63 -4.02
C ALA A 4 22.83 3.47 -4.15
N SER A 5 22.12 4.52 -3.75
CA SER A 5 20.71 4.73 -4.10
C SER A 5 20.60 4.91 -5.61
N GLU A 6 20.78 3.83 -6.36
CA GLU A 6 20.49 3.81 -7.79
C GLU A 6 18.98 3.96 -7.96
N ASN A 7 18.60 4.90 -8.81
CA ASN A 7 17.24 5.33 -9.02
C ASN A 7 16.44 4.18 -9.67
N ILE A 8 15.74 3.38 -8.86
CA ILE A 8 14.87 2.31 -9.37
C ILE A 8 13.66 2.98 -10.03
N ILE A 9 13.64 2.98 -11.36
CA ILE A 9 12.47 3.39 -12.12
C ILE A 9 11.42 2.28 -12.00
N ILE A 10 10.29 2.59 -11.38
CA ILE A 10 9.19 1.63 -11.21
C ILE A 10 8.53 1.39 -12.56
N GLN A 11 8.97 0.35 -13.26
CA GLN A 11 8.32 -0.18 -14.46
C GLN A 11 7.68 -1.52 -14.12
N THR A 12 6.43 -1.75 -14.53
CA THR A 12 5.77 -3.05 -14.30
C THR A 12 6.41 -4.12 -15.17
N GLY A 13 6.80 -5.22 -14.52
CA GLY A 13 7.45 -6.36 -15.15
C GLY A 13 6.49 -7.44 -15.65
N GLY A 14 7.05 -8.42 -16.35
CA GLY A 14 6.35 -9.62 -16.82
C GLY A 14 6.36 -10.76 -15.79
N ASP A 15 6.14 -11.99 -16.26
CA ASP A 15 6.12 -13.18 -15.40
C ASP A 15 7.49 -13.45 -14.71
N PRO A 16 7.59 -13.38 -13.37
CA PRO A 16 8.83 -13.55 -12.64
C PRO A 16 9.28 -15.02 -12.49
N ARG A 17 8.46 -16.02 -12.85
CA ARG A 17 8.71 -17.44 -12.53
C ARG A 17 9.97 -18.03 -13.16
N HIS A 18 10.45 -17.46 -14.25
CA HIS A 18 11.65 -17.92 -14.95
C HIS A 18 12.95 -17.46 -14.28
N TRP A 19 12.85 -16.51 -13.34
CA TRP A 19 14.01 -15.94 -12.67
C TRP A 19 14.39 -16.76 -11.43
N PRO A 20 15.68 -17.11 -11.26
CA PRO A 20 16.14 -17.88 -10.10
C PRO A 20 15.88 -17.13 -8.78
N GLU A 21 15.94 -15.80 -8.80
CA GLU A 21 15.66 -14.95 -7.64
C GLU A 21 14.23 -15.17 -7.11
N PHE A 22 13.25 -15.30 -8.02
CA PHE A 22 11.86 -15.55 -7.63
C PHE A 22 11.69 -16.91 -6.96
N SER A 23 12.36 -17.94 -7.48
CA SER A 23 12.34 -19.28 -6.88
C SER A 23 12.95 -19.28 -5.48
N ALA A 24 14.10 -18.63 -5.31
CA ALA A 24 14.76 -18.48 -4.00
C ALA A 24 13.91 -17.67 -3.00
N ILE A 25 13.25 -16.59 -3.43
CA ILE A 25 12.29 -15.85 -2.57
C ILE A 25 11.17 -16.77 -2.10
N ARG A 26 10.59 -17.57 -3.00
CA ARG A 26 9.50 -18.49 -2.64
C ARG A 26 9.94 -19.55 -1.63
N GLU A 27 11.14 -20.09 -1.77
CA GLU A 27 11.70 -21.03 -0.80
C GLU A 27 11.81 -20.41 0.59
N GLU A 28 12.33 -19.19 0.70
CA GLU A 28 12.41 -18.45 1.97
C GLU A 28 11.01 -18.14 2.55
N ILE A 29 10.05 -17.72 1.72
CA ILE A 29 8.68 -17.43 2.17
C ILE A 29 7.96 -18.72 2.64
N ASN A 30 8.23 -19.86 2.00
CA ASN A 30 7.61 -21.14 2.36
C ASN A 30 8.03 -21.62 3.76
N LYS A 31 9.22 -21.22 4.24
CA LYS A 31 9.69 -21.52 5.61
C LYS A 31 8.73 -21.04 6.69
N ILE A 32 7.98 -19.95 6.44
CA ILE A 32 7.01 -19.41 7.40
C ILE A 32 5.90 -20.42 7.74
N ASN A 33 5.53 -21.28 6.79
CA ASN A 33 4.48 -22.29 6.97
C ASN A 33 5.03 -23.66 7.36
N HIS A 34 6.35 -23.80 7.44
CA HIS A 34 6.98 -25.09 7.62
C HIS A 34 6.83 -25.57 9.07
N PRO A 35 6.43 -26.83 9.32
CA PRO A 35 6.16 -27.34 10.66
C PRO A 35 7.38 -27.32 11.57
N ALA A 36 8.58 -27.53 11.01
CA ALA A 36 9.84 -27.43 11.76
C ALA A 36 10.29 -25.98 12.04
N ARG A 37 9.52 -24.96 11.62
CA ARG A 37 9.80 -23.53 11.82
C ARG A 37 11.27 -23.11 11.60
N PRO A 38 11.85 -23.41 10.43
CA PRO A 38 13.18 -22.92 10.10
C PRO A 38 13.18 -21.38 10.06
N GLU A 39 14.31 -20.79 10.40
CA GLU A 39 14.47 -19.34 10.38
C GLU A 39 14.36 -18.80 8.94
N VAL A 40 13.60 -17.72 8.79
CA VAL A 40 13.37 -17.04 7.51
C VAL A 40 14.42 -15.94 7.34
N ASN A 41 15.14 -15.96 6.22
CA ASN A 41 16.10 -14.90 5.95
C ASN A 41 15.42 -13.70 5.25
N TRP A 42 14.90 -12.78 6.06
CA TRP A 42 14.23 -11.56 5.55
C TRP A 42 15.16 -10.65 4.76
N ARG A 43 16.46 -10.61 5.09
CA ARG A 43 17.46 -9.81 4.34
C ARG A 43 17.60 -10.34 2.92
N LEU A 44 17.66 -11.66 2.78
CA LEU A 44 17.79 -12.34 1.50
C LEU A 44 16.56 -12.05 0.63
N ILE A 45 15.35 -12.21 1.17
CA ILE A 45 14.10 -11.90 0.44
C ILE A 45 14.12 -10.45 -0.09
N GLU A 46 14.49 -9.49 0.75
CA GLU A 46 14.55 -8.08 0.34
C GLU A 46 15.56 -7.87 -0.81
N SER A 47 16.77 -8.41 -0.68
CA SER A 47 17.83 -8.26 -1.70
C SER A 47 17.49 -8.93 -3.04
N LEU A 48 16.89 -10.11 -3.01
CA LEU A 48 16.47 -10.84 -4.21
C LEU A 48 15.32 -10.12 -4.90
N ALA A 49 14.36 -9.58 -4.14
CA ALA A 49 13.24 -8.84 -4.71
C ALA A 49 13.71 -7.55 -5.39
N LEU A 50 14.63 -6.80 -4.77
CA LEU A 50 15.22 -5.62 -5.40
C LEU A 50 16.02 -5.98 -6.66
N THR A 51 16.71 -7.12 -6.67
CA THR A 51 17.40 -7.63 -7.86
C THR A 51 16.40 -7.93 -8.98
N LEU A 52 15.32 -8.62 -8.65
CA LEU A 52 14.26 -8.95 -9.61
C LEU A 52 13.55 -7.72 -10.16
N PHE A 53 13.32 -6.68 -9.34
CA PHE A 53 12.75 -5.42 -9.79
C PHE A 53 13.64 -4.71 -10.82
N ARG A 54 14.96 -4.85 -10.72
CA ARG A 54 15.91 -4.26 -11.69
C ARG A 54 15.95 -5.05 -13.00
N THR A 55 15.84 -6.38 -12.96
CA THR A 55 16.01 -7.23 -14.13
C THR A 55 14.71 -7.49 -14.90
N ASN A 56 13.63 -7.77 -14.18
CA ASN A 56 12.32 -8.11 -14.76
C ASN A 56 11.32 -6.94 -14.75
N GLY A 57 11.51 -6.01 -13.81
CA GLY A 57 10.49 -5.02 -13.44
C GLY A 57 9.64 -5.49 -12.26
N VAL A 58 8.73 -4.62 -11.82
CA VAL A 58 7.97 -4.83 -10.59
C VAL A 58 6.67 -5.59 -10.87
N ASP A 59 6.45 -6.69 -10.15
CA ASP A 59 5.21 -7.47 -10.16
C ASP A 59 4.53 -7.50 -8.78
N LEU A 60 3.24 -7.84 -8.74
CA LEU A 60 2.46 -7.78 -7.49
C LEU A 60 2.90 -8.81 -6.46
N GLN A 61 3.27 -10.02 -6.89
CA GLN A 61 3.59 -11.12 -5.98
C GLN A 61 4.94 -10.89 -5.31
N THR A 62 5.98 -10.56 -6.08
CA THR A 62 7.30 -10.21 -5.56
C THR A 62 7.20 -8.98 -4.67
N THR A 63 6.39 -7.99 -5.04
CA THR A 63 6.19 -6.82 -4.18
C THR A 63 5.51 -7.15 -2.86
N ALA A 64 4.54 -8.07 -2.83
CA ALA A 64 3.95 -8.53 -1.58
C ALA A 64 4.99 -9.23 -0.68
N TYR A 65 5.91 -10.00 -1.25
CA TYR A 65 7.01 -10.64 -0.51
C TYR A 65 8.03 -9.62 0.00
N TYR A 66 8.43 -8.69 -0.85
CA TYR A 66 9.29 -7.56 -0.49
C TYR A 66 8.68 -6.74 0.65
N ALA A 67 7.41 -6.38 0.52
CA ALA A 67 6.68 -5.60 1.51
C ALA A 67 6.64 -6.29 2.88
N LEU A 68 6.43 -7.61 2.88
CA LEU A 68 6.47 -8.41 4.10
C LEU A 68 7.87 -8.40 4.73
N ALA A 69 8.92 -8.61 3.93
CA ALA A 69 10.30 -8.60 4.41
C ALA A 69 10.73 -7.22 4.95
N ARG A 70 10.31 -6.14 4.28
CA ARG A 70 10.53 -4.75 4.72
C ARG A 70 9.84 -4.47 6.04
N THR A 71 8.59 -4.90 6.20
CA THR A 71 7.86 -4.75 7.45
C THR A 71 8.57 -5.46 8.60
N GLN A 72 9.06 -6.68 8.36
CA GLN A 72 9.79 -7.45 9.39
C GLN A 72 11.12 -6.82 9.80
N ARG A 73 11.81 -6.17 8.87
CA ARG A 73 13.16 -5.63 9.10
C ARG A 73 13.18 -4.18 9.58
N HIS A 74 12.24 -3.39 9.11
CA HIS A 74 12.19 -1.94 9.33
C HIS A 74 10.92 -1.49 10.05
N GLY A 75 10.13 -2.44 10.57
CA GLY A 75 8.92 -2.17 11.33
C GLY A 75 7.92 -1.34 10.53
N LEU A 76 7.33 -0.35 11.20
CA LEU A 76 6.33 0.53 10.62
C LEU A 76 6.85 1.32 9.40
N ALA A 77 8.09 1.79 9.41
CA ALA A 77 8.65 2.53 8.28
C ALA A 77 8.69 1.69 7.01
N GLY A 78 9.17 0.44 7.13
CA GLY A 78 9.20 -0.51 6.02
C GLY A 78 7.80 -0.87 5.51
N PHE A 79 6.82 -0.98 6.42
CA PHE A 79 5.42 -1.18 6.06
C PHE A 79 4.87 0.00 5.24
N THR A 80 5.03 1.23 5.75
CA THR A 80 4.51 2.46 5.11
C THR A 80 5.04 2.62 3.69
N GLU A 81 6.35 2.53 3.49
CA GLU A 81 6.99 2.66 2.17
C GLU A 81 6.51 1.57 1.20
N SER A 82 6.31 0.35 1.72
CA SER A 82 5.84 -0.76 0.90
C SER A 82 4.36 -0.61 0.51
N CYS A 83 3.53 -0.06 1.40
CA CYS A 83 2.14 0.28 1.08
C CYS A 83 2.06 1.35 0.00
N GLU A 84 2.93 2.37 0.05
CA GLU A 84 3.01 3.40 -1.00
C GLU A 84 3.41 2.81 -2.35
N LEU A 85 4.39 1.89 -2.37
CA LEU A 85 4.77 1.15 -3.58
C LEU A 85 3.60 0.31 -4.13
N LEU A 86 2.94 -0.47 -3.26
CA LEU A 86 1.76 -1.27 -3.64
C LEU A 86 0.63 -0.39 -4.19
N ALA A 87 0.32 0.72 -3.51
CA ALA A 87 -0.71 1.66 -3.94
C ALA A 87 -0.35 2.28 -5.30
N GLY A 88 0.89 2.75 -5.46
CA GLY A 88 1.37 3.33 -6.72
C GLY A 88 1.16 2.38 -7.90
N MET A 89 1.54 1.11 -7.75
CA MET A 89 1.36 0.10 -8.79
C MET A 89 -0.10 -0.27 -9.05
N VAL A 90 -0.88 -0.56 -8.00
CA VAL A 90 -2.27 -1.01 -8.12
C VAL A 90 -3.14 0.10 -8.72
N VAL A 91 -2.94 1.35 -8.31
CA VAL A 91 -3.70 2.48 -8.85
C VAL A 91 -3.34 2.76 -10.31
N SER A 92 -2.04 2.78 -10.64
CA SER A 92 -1.58 3.22 -11.97
C SER A 92 -1.61 2.13 -13.04
N GLN A 93 -1.34 0.87 -12.67
CA GLN A 93 -1.01 -0.19 -13.64
C GLN A 93 -1.80 -1.47 -13.41
N TRP A 94 -2.96 -1.42 -12.74
CA TRP A 94 -3.81 -2.58 -12.45
C TRP A 94 -3.92 -3.58 -13.60
N GLU A 95 -4.25 -3.11 -14.81
CA GLU A 95 -4.46 -3.99 -15.98
C GLU A 95 -3.19 -4.73 -16.42
N ARG A 96 -2.02 -4.11 -16.25
CA ARG A 96 -0.72 -4.65 -16.67
C ARG A 96 -0.01 -5.44 -15.58
N LEU A 97 -0.51 -5.41 -14.35
CA LEU A 97 0.13 -6.09 -13.23
C LEU A 97 0.10 -7.60 -13.41
N TRP A 98 1.26 -8.23 -13.23
CA TRP A 98 1.32 -9.67 -13.07
C TRP A 98 0.98 -10.05 -11.61
N PRO A 99 0.20 -11.13 -11.36
CA PRO A 99 -0.40 -12.06 -12.33
C PRO A 99 -1.56 -11.46 -13.12
N GLU A 100 -1.76 -11.91 -14.36
CA GLU A 100 -2.83 -11.41 -15.26
C GLU A 100 -4.24 -11.64 -14.71
N GLN A 101 -4.44 -12.73 -13.96
CA GLN A 101 -5.73 -13.10 -13.41
C GLN A 101 -6.11 -12.19 -12.22
N PRO A 102 -7.22 -11.43 -12.29
CA PRO A 102 -7.62 -10.52 -11.20
C PRO A 102 -7.85 -11.23 -9.87
N GLN A 103 -8.38 -12.46 -9.92
CA GLN A 103 -8.60 -13.28 -8.73
C GLN A 103 -7.29 -13.63 -8.01
N ALA A 104 -6.22 -13.91 -8.78
CA ALA A 104 -4.90 -14.16 -8.20
C ALA A 104 -4.34 -12.91 -7.52
N ARG A 105 -4.55 -11.73 -8.12
CA ARG A 105 -4.16 -10.44 -7.50
C ARG A 105 -4.86 -10.24 -6.15
N SER A 106 -6.16 -10.51 -6.07
CA SER A 106 -6.92 -10.44 -4.81
C SER A 106 -6.37 -11.38 -3.74
N GLU A 107 -6.04 -12.62 -4.10
CA GLU A 107 -5.52 -13.60 -3.13
C GLU A 107 -4.11 -13.25 -2.62
N ILE A 108 -3.26 -12.66 -3.47
CA ILE A 108 -1.95 -12.12 -3.06
C ILE A 108 -2.13 -10.97 -2.05
N LEU A 109 -3.04 -10.03 -2.34
CA LEU A 109 -3.33 -8.90 -1.46
C LEU A 109 -3.94 -9.36 -0.13
N GLU A 110 -4.84 -10.34 -0.15
CA GLU A 110 -5.41 -10.95 1.05
C GLU A 110 -4.35 -11.68 1.89
N TRP A 111 -3.44 -12.41 1.23
CA TRP A 111 -2.31 -13.06 1.90
C TRP A 111 -1.41 -12.03 2.60
N PHE A 112 -1.05 -10.95 1.90
CA PHE A 112 -0.26 -9.86 2.46
C PHE A 112 -0.95 -9.23 3.67
N ASN A 113 -2.24 -8.91 3.54
CA ASN A 113 -3.08 -8.33 4.59
C ASN A 113 -3.08 -9.18 5.87
N ALA A 114 -3.29 -10.49 5.72
CA ALA A 114 -3.30 -11.41 6.86
C ALA A 114 -1.95 -11.45 7.59
N ARG A 115 -0.84 -11.46 6.85
CA ARG A 115 0.51 -11.55 7.41
C ARG A 115 0.96 -10.28 8.10
N VAL A 116 0.85 -9.15 7.41
CA VAL A 116 1.27 -7.87 7.95
C VAL A 116 0.33 -7.41 9.06
N GLY A 117 -0.98 -7.66 8.93
CA GLY A 117 -1.93 -7.37 10.00
C GLY A 117 -1.61 -8.10 11.30
N SER A 118 -1.05 -9.32 11.24
CA SER A 118 -0.58 -10.02 12.44
C SER A 118 0.62 -9.34 13.09
N GLN A 119 1.56 -8.83 12.28
CA GLN A 119 2.76 -8.13 12.79
C GLN A 119 2.41 -6.78 13.38
N LEU A 120 1.60 -5.97 12.69
CA LEU A 120 1.25 -4.64 13.13
C LEU A 120 0.42 -4.62 14.42
N ARG A 121 -0.38 -5.67 14.67
CA ARG A 121 -1.09 -5.81 15.96
C ARG A 121 -0.15 -6.06 17.14
N GLN A 122 1.07 -6.53 16.89
CA GLN A 122 2.11 -6.74 17.90
C GLN A 122 3.07 -5.55 18.00
N HIS A 123 2.96 -4.57 17.09
CA HIS A 123 3.80 -3.38 17.08
C HIS A 123 3.32 -2.38 18.13
N GLU A 124 4.25 -1.85 18.91
CA GLU A 124 3.98 -0.75 19.84
C GLU A 124 4.08 0.58 19.09
N PHE A 125 3.01 1.38 19.13
CA PHE A 125 2.96 2.65 18.41
C PHE A 125 3.30 3.81 19.35
N GLY A 126 4.25 4.64 18.95
CA GLY A 126 4.63 5.88 19.63
C GLY A 126 4.09 7.13 18.95
N ILE A 127 4.21 8.28 19.61
CA ILE A 127 3.80 9.58 19.04
C ILE A 127 4.66 9.93 17.81
N ASP A 128 5.94 9.55 17.82
CA ASP A 128 6.87 9.80 16.71
C ASP A 128 6.46 9.06 15.41
N ASP A 129 5.66 7.99 15.54
CA ASP A 129 5.16 7.20 14.41
C ASP A 129 4.01 7.86 13.65
N LEU A 130 3.40 8.92 14.21
CA LEU A 130 2.17 9.51 13.68
C LEU A 130 2.28 9.88 12.19
N ARG A 131 3.44 10.39 11.76
CA ARG A 131 3.71 10.70 10.35
C ARG A 131 3.69 9.46 9.45
N LEU A 132 4.25 8.35 9.92
CA LEU A 132 4.27 7.08 9.18
C LEU A 132 2.88 6.45 9.12
N VAL A 133 2.11 6.58 10.21
CA VAL A 133 0.71 6.11 10.28
C VAL A 133 -0.16 6.81 9.25
N TYR A 134 -0.12 8.15 9.16
CA TYR A 134 -0.92 8.87 8.15
C TYR A 134 -0.52 8.54 6.71
N ARG A 135 0.78 8.37 6.45
CA ARG A 135 1.27 7.94 5.12
C ARG A 135 0.75 6.56 4.76
N ALA A 136 0.81 5.60 5.69
CA ALA A 136 0.29 4.27 5.49
C ALA A 136 -1.24 4.29 5.30
N GLU A 137 -1.96 5.05 6.12
CA GLU A 137 -3.40 5.27 5.99
C GLU A 137 -3.77 5.75 4.59
N ARG A 138 -3.07 6.79 4.09
CA ARG A 138 -3.34 7.34 2.76
C ARG A 138 -3.09 6.32 1.66
N ALA A 139 -2.00 5.56 1.73
CA ALA A 139 -1.69 4.52 0.75
C ALA A 139 -2.73 3.38 0.77
N LEU A 140 -3.15 2.96 1.96
CA LEU A 140 -4.20 1.94 2.14
C LEU A 140 -5.56 2.42 1.63
N GLN A 141 -5.89 3.71 1.81
CA GLN A 141 -7.12 4.31 1.26
C GLN A 141 -7.11 4.23 -0.27
N LEU A 142 -6.00 4.62 -0.92
CA LEU A 142 -5.86 4.53 -2.37
C LEU A 142 -6.02 3.10 -2.89
N LEU A 143 -5.48 2.11 -2.16
CA LEU A 143 -5.68 0.70 -2.47
C LEU A 143 -7.16 0.31 -2.37
N CYS A 144 -7.84 0.67 -1.27
CA CYS A 144 -9.25 0.35 -1.07
C CYS A 144 -10.13 0.97 -2.17
N ASP A 145 -9.93 2.26 -2.47
CA ASP A 145 -10.68 2.98 -3.50
C ASP A 145 -10.51 2.32 -4.87
N LYS A 146 -9.27 1.95 -5.24
CA LYS A 146 -9.01 1.28 -6.51
C LYS A 146 -9.62 -0.11 -6.57
N LEU A 147 -9.54 -0.89 -5.50
CA LEU A 147 -10.08 -2.25 -5.44
C LEU A 147 -11.61 -2.28 -5.52
N GLN A 148 -12.29 -1.24 -5.05
CA GLN A 148 -13.75 -1.08 -5.19
C GLN A 148 -14.17 -0.71 -6.63
N GLN A 149 -13.30 -0.03 -7.38
CA GLN A 149 -13.56 0.32 -8.78
C GLN A 149 -13.34 -0.84 -9.76
N VAL A 150 -12.60 -1.87 -9.35
CA VAL A 150 -12.32 -3.04 -10.18
C VAL A 150 -13.35 -4.13 -9.88
N GLU A 151 -13.88 -4.75 -10.93
CA GLU A 151 -14.76 -5.91 -10.80
C GLU A 151 -13.99 -7.14 -10.31
N LEU A 152 -14.09 -7.42 -9.02
CA LEU A 152 -13.47 -8.58 -8.36
C LEU A 152 -14.56 -9.52 -7.83
N LYS A 153 -14.38 -10.84 -8.06
CA LYS A 153 -15.28 -11.86 -7.47
C LYS A 153 -15.27 -11.83 -5.94
N ARG A 154 -14.09 -11.53 -5.37
CA ARG A 154 -13.89 -11.36 -3.94
C ARG A 154 -12.92 -10.19 -3.73
N VAL A 155 -13.39 -9.18 -3.01
CA VAL A 155 -12.59 -8.02 -2.62
C VAL A 155 -11.68 -8.41 -1.45
N PRO A 156 -10.35 -8.18 -1.54
CA PRO A 156 -9.45 -8.42 -0.42
C PRO A 156 -9.71 -7.39 0.69
N ARG A 157 -9.66 -7.83 1.95
CA ARG A 157 -10.08 -7.03 3.13
C ARG A 157 -9.00 -6.06 3.62
N ILE A 158 -8.41 -5.29 2.69
CA ILE A 158 -7.38 -4.28 3.00
C ILE A 158 -7.91 -3.20 3.94
N GLU A 159 -9.22 -2.97 3.92
CA GLU A 159 -9.95 -2.09 4.84
C GLU A 159 -9.62 -2.35 6.32
N ASN A 160 -9.33 -3.60 6.70
CA ASN A 160 -8.94 -3.93 8.07
C ASN A 160 -7.64 -3.23 8.52
N LEU A 161 -6.66 -3.12 7.62
CA LEU A 161 -5.42 -2.39 7.89
C LEU A 161 -5.66 -0.89 7.89
N LEU A 162 -6.52 -0.40 7.00
CA LEU A 162 -6.91 1.01 6.97
C LEU A 162 -7.53 1.42 8.32
N TYR A 163 -8.51 0.65 8.80
CA TYR A 163 -9.12 0.89 10.11
C TYR A 163 -8.11 0.80 11.26
N LEU A 164 -7.15 -0.13 11.18
CA LEU A 164 -6.08 -0.22 12.17
C LEU A 164 -5.22 1.06 12.22
N MET A 165 -4.84 1.60 11.06
CA MET A 165 -4.06 2.84 10.98
C MET A 165 -4.88 4.03 11.49
N GLN A 166 -6.13 4.17 11.05
CA GLN A 166 -7.04 5.25 11.50
C GLN A 166 -7.25 5.25 13.01
N ASN A 167 -7.51 4.08 13.60
CA ASN A 167 -7.70 3.96 15.04
C ASN A 167 -6.40 4.21 15.82
N THR A 168 -5.26 3.89 15.22
CA THR A 168 -3.95 4.17 15.80
C THR A 168 -3.64 5.66 15.77
N ALA A 169 -3.88 6.35 14.66
CA ALA A 169 -3.73 7.81 14.57
C ALA A 169 -4.56 8.53 15.63
N LYS A 170 -5.86 8.23 15.71
CA LYS A 170 -6.77 8.82 16.72
C LYS A 170 -6.27 8.60 18.16
N ARG A 171 -5.77 7.40 18.48
CA ARG A 171 -5.25 7.08 19.82
C ARG A 171 -3.98 7.87 20.13
N LEU A 172 -3.07 7.99 19.17
CA LEU A 172 -1.84 8.75 19.31
C LEU A 172 -2.09 10.26 19.45
N GLU A 173 -3.01 10.81 18.65
CA GLU A 173 -3.45 12.21 18.76
C GLU A 173 -4.04 12.50 20.14
N ALA A 174 -4.96 11.65 20.63
CA ALA A 174 -5.55 11.83 21.95
C ALA A 174 -4.51 11.77 23.07
N ALA A 175 -3.53 10.85 22.97
CA ALA A 175 -2.42 10.76 23.91
C ALA A 175 -1.54 12.03 23.88
N HIS A 176 -1.28 12.56 22.69
CA HIS A 176 -0.51 13.79 22.50
C HIS A 176 -1.21 15.03 23.08
N GLU A 177 -2.51 15.17 22.84
CA GLU A 177 -3.29 16.28 23.40
C GLU A 177 -3.40 16.18 24.93
N THR A 178 -3.55 14.97 25.46
CA THR A 178 -3.52 14.73 26.92
C THR A 178 -2.16 15.11 27.51
N ALA A 179 -1.06 14.79 26.81
CA ALA A 179 0.30 15.11 27.26
C ALA A 179 0.62 16.62 27.22
N LYS A 180 -0.02 17.38 26.33
CA LYS A 180 0.12 18.85 26.26
C LYS A 180 -0.67 19.58 27.34
N GLN A 181 -1.70 18.95 27.90
CA GLN A 181 -2.55 19.61 28.89
C GLN A 181 -1.80 19.70 30.23
N PRO A 182 -1.65 20.91 30.83
CA PRO A 182 -0.98 21.05 32.12
C PRO A 182 -1.68 20.18 33.17
N PRO A 183 -0.94 19.58 34.13
CA PRO A 183 -1.58 18.83 35.20
C PRO A 183 -2.61 19.73 35.88
N ALA A 184 -3.87 19.26 35.91
CA ALA A 184 -4.97 19.99 36.50
C ALA A 184 -4.61 20.31 37.96
N GLN A 185 -4.29 21.58 38.23
CA GLN A 185 -4.11 22.04 39.60
C GLN A 185 -5.46 21.86 40.31
N PRO A 186 -5.51 21.22 41.49
CA PRO A 186 -6.75 21.09 42.21
C PRO A 186 -7.25 22.49 42.57
N LEU A 187 -8.33 22.92 41.91
CA LEU A 187 -9.07 24.12 42.24
C LEU A 187 -9.62 23.96 43.66
N LYS A 188 -8.91 24.46 44.67
CA LYS A 188 -9.45 24.64 46.02
C LYS A 188 -10.53 25.71 45.93
N MET A 189 -11.78 25.28 45.76
CA MET A 189 -12.92 26.17 45.88
C MET A 189 -13.02 26.63 47.35
N PRO A 190 -12.96 27.94 47.65
CA PRO A 190 -13.19 28.41 49.02
C PRO A 190 -14.62 28.07 49.44
N SER A 191 -14.78 27.57 50.67
CA SER A 191 -16.08 27.23 51.23
C SER A 191 -16.98 28.47 51.28
N MET A 192 -18.10 28.44 50.58
CA MET A 192 -19.11 29.48 50.64
C MET A 192 -19.79 29.43 52.01
N VAL A 193 -19.49 30.40 52.87
CA VAL A 193 -20.15 30.57 54.18
C VAL A 193 -21.46 31.31 53.94
N TYR A 194 -22.60 30.63 54.14
CA TYR A 194 -23.91 31.29 54.13
C TYR A 194 -24.11 32.02 55.45
N LEU A 195 -23.96 33.34 55.43
CA LEU A 195 -24.40 34.21 56.53
C LEU A 195 -25.92 34.31 56.43
N SER A 196 -26.64 33.53 57.24
CA SER A 196 -28.07 33.69 57.44
C SER A 196 -28.32 35.06 58.07
N VAL A 197 -28.82 36.02 57.29
CA VAL A 197 -29.36 37.28 57.80
C VAL A 197 -30.74 36.97 58.41
N PRO A 198 -30.98 37.22 59.71
CA PRO A 198 -32.32 37.08 60.26
C PRO A 198 -33.22 38.21 59.74
N ASP A 199 -34.40 37.83 59.25
CA ASP A 199 -35.46 38.74 58.83
C ASP A 199 -35.98 39.57 60.01
N THR A 200 -35.85 40.89 59.91
CA THR A 200 -36.72 41.84 60.60
C THR A 200 -37.00 43.06 59.72
N GLU A 201 -38.17 43.02 59.08
CA GLU A 201 -39.15 44.09 58.73
C GLU A 201 -38.71 45.45 58.10
N PRO A 202 -39.60 46.07 57.30
CA PRO A 202 -39.23 46.93 56.18
C PRO A 202 -39.20 48.42 56.52
N VAL A 203 -38.36 49.18 55.82
CA VAL A 203 -38.50 50.64 55.73
C VAL A 203 -38.64 51.05 54.26
N ARG A 204 -39.86 51.50 53.92
CA ARG A 204 -40.16 52.32 52.74
C ARG A 204 -39.74 53.77 53.02
N THR A 205 -39.13 54.45 52.05
CA THR A 205 -39.26 55.88 51.71
C THR A 205 -38.37 56.14 50.48
N LEU A 206 -38.90 56.31 49.26
CA LEU A 206 -39.45 57.51 48.61
C LEU A 206 -38.47 58.69 48.42
N PHE A 207 -38.66 59.40 47.30
CA PHE A 207 -38.00 60.60 46.73
C PHE A 207 -36.95 60.30 45.64
N SER A 208 -37.24 60.41 44.34
CA SER A 208 -37.66 61.57 43.51
C SER A 208 -36.60 62.66 43.38
N GLY A 209 -35.98 62.69 42.19
CA GLY A 209 -35.67 63.90 41.41
C GLY A 209 -34.62 64.87 41.93
N ALA A 210 -33.46 64.92 41.26
CA ALA A 210 -32.93 66.14 40.62
C ALA A 210 -31.55 65.89 40.00
N LYS A 211 -31.37 66.33 38.75
CA LYS A 211 -30.07 66.61 38.13
C LYS A 211 -29.46 67.86 38.79
N PRO A 212 -28.13 67.99 38.84
CA PRO A 212 -27.53 68.94 37.89
C PRO A 212 -26.23 68.45 37.25
N ALA A 213 -25.93 69.08 36.13
CA ALA A 213 -24.75 68.87 35.30
C ALA A 213 -23.48 69.45 35.93
N ALA A 214 -22.34 68.80 35.69
CA ALA A 214 -21.07 69.47 35.39
C ALA A 214 -20.09 68.46 34.78
N ASN A 215 -19.39 68.90 33.75
CA ASN A 215 -18.48 68.16 32.89
C ASN A 215 -17.17 67.78 33.60
N GLU A 216 -16.68 66.56 33.34
CA GLU A 216 -15.24 66.26 33.28
C GLU A 216 -14.98 65.44 32.01
N PRO A 217 -13.90 65.74 31.25
CA PRO A 217 -13.59 65.05 30.00
C PRO A 217 -13.02 63.64 30.26
N PRO A 218 -13.33 62.65 29.40
CA PRO A 218 -12.72 61.33 29.48
C PRO A 218 -11.22 61.35 29.10
N PRO A 219 -10.40 60.46 29.67
CA PRO A 219 -8.97 60.38 29.36
C PRO A 219 -8.73 59.94 27.90
N ALA A 220 -7.65 60.47 27.33
CA ALA A 220 -7.18 60.19 25.99
C ALA A 220 -7.01 58.68 25.75
N TYR A 221 -7.62 58.19 24.68
CA TYR A 221 -7.29 56.89 24.11
C TYR A 221 -5.95 57.02 23.38
N GLU A 222 -4.94 56.26 23.81
CA GLU A 222 -3.75 56.04 23.00
C GLU A 222 -4.07 54.97 21.95
N GLU A 223 -3.98 55.38 20.69
CA GLU A 223 -4.13 54.54 19.51
C GLU A 223 -2.90 53.61 19.36
N PRO A 224 -3.06 52.28 19.29
CA PRO A 224 -1.92 51.37 19.11
C PRO A 224 -1.34 51.53 17.70
N ALA A 225 0.00 51.66 17.64
CA ALA A 225 0.78 51.83 16.42
C ALA A 225 0.51 50.73 15.36
N PRO A 226 0.56 51.07 14.05
CA PRO A 226 0.26 50.15 12.97
C PRO A 226 1.34 49.05 12.81
N GLN A 227 0.87 47.80 12.73
CA GLN A 227 1.68 46.62 12.43
C GLN A 227 2.26 46.68 10.99
N PRO A 228 3.47 46.13 10.74
CA PRO A 228 4.03 46.05 9.39
C PRO A 228 3.20 45.13 8.49
N LYS A 229 2.89 45.60 7.29
CA LYS A 229 2.15 44.90 6.24
C LYS A 229 2.86 43.60 5.83
N GLU A 230 2.15 42.48 5.92
CA GLU A 230 2.55 41.21 5.30
C GLU A 230 2.74 41.38 3.79
N GLN A 231 3.89 40.94 3.29
CA GLN A 231 4.20 40.86 1.88
C GLN A 231 3.50 39.63 1.27
N PRO A 232 2.83 39.74 0.12
CA PRO A 232 2.26 38.58 -0.56
C PRO A 232 3.38 37.68 -1.11
N LEU A 233 3.32 36.40 -0.81
CA LEU A 233 4.14 35.36 -1.44
C LEU A 233 3.94 35.37 -2.97
N PRO A 234 4.98 35.13 -3.78
CA PRO A 234 4.84 35.09 -5.23
C PRO A 234 3.99 33.89 -5.66
N ASN A 235 2.96 34.19 -6.46
CA ASN A 235 2.04 33.23 -7.05
C ASN A 235 2.81 32.30 -8.02
N VAL A 236 3.01 31.03 -7.66
CA VAL A 236 3.56 30.01 -8.57
C VAL A 236 2.41 29.45 -9.39
N GLU A 237 2.21 30.02 -10.58
CA GLU A 237 1.22 29.55 -11.55
C GLU A 237 1.80 28.35 -12.32
N VAL A 238 1.36 27.14 -11.95
CA VAL A 238 1.75 25.90 -12.63
C VAL A 238 0.98 25.78 -13.95
N ARG A 239 1.60 26.14 -15.07
CA ARG A 239 1.07 25.88 -16.42
C ARG A 239 1.29 24.41 -16.79
N PHE A 240 0.19 23.69 -17.03
CA PHE A 240 0.21 22.39 -17.69
C PHE A 240 0.33 22.57 -19.21
N VAL A 241 1.25 21.84 -19.84
CA VAL A 241 1.33 21.74 -21.31
C VAL A 241 0.17 20.86 -21.80
N PRO A 242 -0.61 21.28 -22.82
CA PRO A 242 -1.67 20.44 -23.36
C PRO A 242 -1.08 19.20 -24.06
N PRO A 243 -1.78 18.05 -23.99
CA PRO A 243 -1.32 16.82 -24.62
C PRO A 243 -1.30 16.96 -26.16
N PRO A 244 -0.37 16.26 -26.86
CA PRO A 244 -0.32 16.26 -28.31
C PRO A 244 -1.60 15.66 -28.91
N PRO A 245 -2.02 16.12 -30.12
CA PRO A 245 -3.24 15.66 -30.76
C PRO A 245 -3.18 14.14 -31.03
N ALA A 246 -4.31 13.47 -30.76
CA ALA A 246 -4.47 12.05 -31.02
C ALA A 246 -4.30 11.74 -32.50
N VAL A 247 -3.42 10.77 -32.81
CA VAL A 247 -3.32 10.17 -34.14
C VAL A 247 -4.66 9.47 -34.44
N PRO A 248 -5.30 9.71 -35.60
CA PRO A 248 -6.55 9.04 -35.94
C PRO A 248 -6.33 7.53 -36.06
N LYS A 249 -7.15 6.76 -35.34
CA LYS A 249 -7.21 5.29 -35.49
C LYS A 249 -7.64 4.97 -36.92
N ALA A 250 -6.85 4.14 -37.61
CA ALA A 250 -7.22 3.58 -38.89
C ALA A 250 -8.61 2.95 -38.80
N ALA A 251 -9.52 3.39 -39.68
CA ALA A 251 -10.83 2.80 -39.83
C ALA A 251 -10.67 1.31 -40.20
N LYS A 252 -11.21 0.42 -39.37
CA LYS A 252 -11.46 -0.96 -39.78
C LYS A 252 -12.55 -0.90 -40.85
N CYS A 253 -12.19 -1.20 -42.10
CA CYS A 253 -13.16 -1.53 -43.12
C CYS A 253 -13.98 -2.72 -42.62
N ALA A 254 -15.26 -2.47 -42.36
CA ALA A 254 -16.26 -3.52 -42.30
C ALA A 254 -16.39 -4.11 -43.71
N ALA A 255 -16.09 -5.39 -43.86
CA ALA A 255 -16.50 -6.18 -45.01
C ALA A 255 -17.52 -7.20 -44.50
N ASP A 256 -18.78 -6.79 -44.53
CA ASP A 256 -19.91 -7.71 -44.57
C ASP A 256 -19.91 -8.43 -45.93
N GLY A 257 -20.26 -9.72 -45.91
CA GLY A 257 -20.88 -10.37 -47.07
C GLY A 257 -20.02 -11.34 -47.87
N LEU A 258 -20.19 -12.62 -47.53
CA LEU A 258 -20.60 -13.69 -48.47
C LEU A 258 -19.78 -13.86 -49.77
N GLY A 259 -18.95 -14.91 -49.75
CA GLY A 259 -18.92 -15.96 -50.78
C GLY A 259 -18.43 -15.59 -52.17
N LEU A 260 -17.28 -16.14 -52.57
CA LEU A 260 -17.19 -17.08 -53.68
C LEU A 260 -15.77 -17.62 -53.83
N TRP A 261 -15.68 -18.95 -53.94
CA TRP A 261 -14.49 -19.68 -54.33
C TRP A 261 -14.09 -19.33 -55.77
N ARG A 262 -12.84 -18.92 -56.00
CA ARG A 262 -12.14 -19.17 -57.27
C ARG A 262 -10.65 -19.42 -57.05
N ARG A 263 -10.24 -20.61 -57.50
CA ARG A 263 -8.88 -21.08 -57.78
C ARG A 263 -8.22 -20.21 -58.86
N CYS A 264 -6.91 -20.00 -58.73
CA CYS A 264 -5.84 -19.92 -59.75
C CYS A 264 -4.60 -19.35 -59.04
N ALA A 265 -3.35 -19.73 -59.26
CA ALA A 265 -2.72 -20.76 -60.06
C ALA A 265 -1.29 -20.95 -59.50
N VAL A 266 -0.81 -22.18 -59.65
CA VAL A 266 0.58 -22.67 -59.49
C VAL A 266 1.46 -21.96 -60.55
N GLN A 267 2.65 -21.40 -60.29
CA GLN A 267 4.01 -22.02 -60.18
C GLN A 267 5.09 -20.89 -60.35
N PRO A 268 6.41 -21.16 -60.43
CA PRO A 268 7.41 -21.53 -59.40
C PRO A 268 8.58 -20.50 -59.25
N GLY A 269 9.43 -20.63 -58.23
CA GLY A 269 10.82 -20.11 -58.34
C GLY A 269 11.56 -19.82 -57.03
N GLY A 270 12.55 -20.67 -56.71
CA GLY A 270 13.75 -20.36 -55.88
C GLY A 270 13.53 -20.24 -54.37
N CYS A 271 14.42 -20.66 -53.47
CA CYS A 271 15.73 -21.30 -53.55
C CYS A 271 15.95 -22.11 -52.27
N ARG A 272 16.72 -23.19 -52.43
CA ARG A 272 17.11 -24.18 -51.42
C ARG A 272 18.50 -23.79 -50.87
N CYS A 273 18.67 -23.78 -49.56
CA CYS A 273 19.95 -23.85 -48.85
C CYS A 273 19.64 -23.97 -47.35
N GLY A 274 20.13 -24.92 -46.55
CA GLY A 274 21.08 -26.00 -46.70
C GLY A 274 21.51 -26.38 -45.28
N LEU A 275 21.16 -27.60 -44.83
CA LEU A 275 21.73 -28.22 -43.64
C LEU A 275 23.25 -28.44 -43.82
N PRO A 276 23.95 -28.74 -42.72
CA PRO A 276 24.85 -29.87 -42.76
C PRO A 276 24.46 -30.95 -41.72
N ASP A 277 24.60 -32.19 -42.19
CA ASP A 277 24.46 -33.46 -41.48
C ASP A 277 25.70 -33.81 -40.63
N ALA A 278 25.46 -34.82 -39.79
CA ALA A 278 26.36 -35.92 -39.41
C ALA A 278 27.17 -35.81 -38.09
N GLY A 279 26.95 -36.83 -37.25
CA GLY A 279 27.71 -37.13 -36.05
C GLY A 279 27.13 -38.31 -35.26
N GLU A 280 27.01 -39.46 -35.92
CA GLU A 280 26.58 -40.75 -35.36
C GLU A 280 27.83 -41.51 -34.86
N THR A 281 27.82 -42.00 -33.61
CA THR A 281 28.57 -43.20 -33.20
C THR A 281 27.87 -43.89 -32.04
N ASP A 282 27.93 -45.21 -32.15
CA ASP A 282 27.11 -46.25 -31.56
C ASP A 282 27.77 -46.90 -30.32
N ALA A 283 27.01 -47.81 -29.68
CA ALA A 283 27.43 -49.00 -28.95
C ALA A 283 27.44 -49.02 -27.40
N GLY A 284 26.43 -49.74 -26.88
CA GLY A 284 26.57 -50.84 -25.91
C GLY A 284 26.56 -50.49 -24.42
N ALA A 285 26.02 -51.29 -23.48
CA ALA A 285 25.28 -52.54 -23.48
C ALA A 285 24.91 -52.86 -22.01
N THR A 286 23.81 -53.61 -21.82
CA THR A 286 23.52 -54.56 -20.71
C THR A 286 23.26 -54.10 -19.27
N GLY A 287 22.03 -54.40 -18.82
CA GLY A 287 21.80 -55.40 -17.74
C GLY A 287 21.35 -54.89 -16.36
N GLY A 288 20.19 -55.37 -15.88
CA GLY A 288 19.91 -55.40 -14.43
C GLY A 288 18.45 -55.30 -14.01
N VAL A 289 17.82 -56.44 -13.76
CA VAL A 289 16.45 -56.64 -13.26
C VAL A 289 16.39 -56.48 -11.73
N GLY A 290 15.31 -55.91 -11.17
CA GLY A 290 15.04 -55.96 -9.72
C GLY A 290 13.72 -55.30 -9.27
N ARG A 291 12.86 -56.06 -8.57
CA ARG A 291 11.44 -55.81 -8.24
C ARG A 291 11.17 -54.83 -7.06
N HIS A 292 10.06 -54.07 -7.19
CA HIS A 292 8.97 -53.67 -6.25
C HIS A 292 8.96 -54.16 -4.76
N PRO A 293 8.07 -53.62 -3.87
CA PRO A 293 7.77 -52.22 -3.51
C PRO A 293 7.65 -51.99 -1.96
N GLY A 294 7.88 -50.77 -1.47
CA GLY A 294 7.66 -50.39 -0.07
C GLY A 294 6.51 -49.39 0.08
N ARG A 295 5.39 -49.85 0.65
CA ARG A 295 4.13 -49.13 0.85
C ARG A 295 4.12 -48.54 2.27
N PHE A 296 4.12 -47.22 2.43
CA PHE A 296 3.68 -46.56 3.67
C PHE A 296 2.74 -45.41 3.32
N GLY A 297 1.48 -45.57 3.69
CA GLY A 297 0.49 -44.52 3.70
C GLY A 297 -0.14 -44.46 5.09
N ALA A 298 -0.15 -43.28 5.69
CA ALA A 298 -1.20 -42.83 6.60
C ALA A 298 -1.16 -41.29 6.60
N ALA A 299 -2.18 -40.72 5.98
CA ALA A 299 -2.39 -39.30 5.80
C ALA A 299 -2.98 -38.67 7.07
N VAL A 300 -2.52 -37.47 7.42
CA VAL A 300 -3.28 -36.52 8.23
C VAL A 300 -3.50 -35.28 7.36
N ALA A 301 -4.77 -35.02 7.07
CA ALA A 301 -5.23 -33.95 6.20
C ALA A 301 -5.35 -32.61 6.97
N GLY A 302 -4.83 -31.54 6.36
CA GLY A 302 -5.02 -30.14 6.77
C GLY A 302 -4.57 -29.22 5.61
N PRO A 303 -5.30 -28.15 5.27
CA PRO A 303 -5.38 -27.68 3.89
C PRO A 303 -4.18 -26.83 3.49
N ASN A 304 -3.35 -27.40 2.61
CA ASN A 304 -2.23 -26.73 1.97
C ASN A 304 -2.73 -26.11 0.65
N ARG A 305 -3.15 -24.83 0.65
CA ARG A 305 -3.34 -24.08 -0.61
C ARG A 305 -1.99 -23.52 -1.05
N LEU A 306 -1.19 -24.40 -1.63
CA LEU A 306 -0.05 -24.03 -2.46
C LEU A 306 -0.59 -23.51 -3.80
N TRP A 307 -0.14 -22.32 -4.16
CA TRP A 307 -0.27 -21.74 -5.49
C TRP A 307 0.43 -22.64 -6.52
N THR A 308 -0.32 -23.60 -7.06
CA THR A 308 -0.02 -24.28 -8.31
C THR A 308 -0.88 -23.65 -9.40
N ALA A 309 -0.29 -22.75 -10.16
CA ALA A 309 -0.84 -22.34 -11.45
C ALA A 309 -0.83 -23.59 -12.35
N THR A 310 -2.01 -24.07 -12.70
CA THR A 310 -2.21 -25.03 -13.79
C THR A 310 -1.82 -24.36 -15.10
N ALA A 311 -0.78 -24.90 -15.73
CA ALA A 311 -0.49 -24.71 -17.15
C ALA A 311 -1.21 -25.82 -17.96
N SER A 312 -1.67 -25.46 -19.16
CA SER A 312 -2.24 -26.28 -20.24
C SER A 312 -3.65 -26.84 -19.95
N ASN A 313 -4.65 -26.65 -20.82
CA ASN A 313 -4.66 -26.72 -22.29
C ASN A 313 -5.59 -25.66 -22.91
#